data_AF-A0A774SAK3-F1
#
_entry.id   AF-A0A774SAK3-F1
#
_cell.length_a   1.000
_cell.length_b   1.000
_cell.length_c   1.000
_cell.angle_alpha   90.00
_cell.angle_beta   90.00
_cell.angle_gamma   90.00
#
_symmetry.space_group_name_H-M   'P 1'
#
loop_
_entity.id
_entity.type
_entity.pdbx_description
1 polymer ?
#
loop_
_entity_poly.entity_id
_entity_poly.type
_entity_poly.pdbx_seq_one_letter_code
_entity_poly.pdbx_strand_id
1 'polypeptide(L)'
;DINTSITNLSSDNLSWNETTSSFSASHGSSTTNKITNVAAGELSEESTDAVNGSQLFETNEKVDQNTTDIAANTTNITQNSTAIENLNTSVSDINTSITGLTDNALLWDEDTGAFSANHGGSTSKITNVAAGALSEDSTDAVNGSQLYE
;
A
#
# COMPACT_ATOMS: atom_id res chain seq x y z
N ASP A 1 -35.44 -40.40 50.73
CA ASP A 1 -34.93 -41.78 50.89
C ASP A 1 -33.98 -42.09 49.73
N ILE A 2 -33.48 -43.33 49.62
CA ILE A 2 -32.57 -43.74 48.53
C ILE A 2 -33.20 -43.49 47.14
N ASN A 3 -34.51 -43.71 46.99
CA ASN A 3 -35.19 -43.50 45.71
C ASN A 3 -35.23 -42.01 45.35
N THR A 4 -35.44 -41.12 46.33
CA THR A 4 -35.34 -39.67 46.11
C THR A 4 -33.94 -39.27 45.63
N SER A 5 -32.89 -39.80 46.25
CA SER A 5 -31.51 -39.49 45.87
C SER A 5 -31.19 -39.96 44.45
N ILE A 6 -31.65 -41.15 44.06
CA ILE A 6 -31.47 -41.68 42.70
C ILE A 6 -32.19 -40.83 41.65
N THR A 7 -33.42 -40.39 41.94
CA THR A 7 -34.18 -39.52 41.04
C THR A 7 -33.46 -38.19 40.83
N ASN A 8 -32.95 -37.58 41.91
CA ASN A 8 -32.23 -36.31 41.81
C ASN A 8 -30.92 -36.46 41.01
N LEU A 9 -30.14 -37.52 41.26
CA LEU A 9 -28.92 -37.80 40.49
C LEU A 9 -29.22 -38.04 39.01
N SER A 10 -30.32 -38.72 38.69
CA SER A 10 -30.75 -38.94 37.31
C SER A 10 -31.18 -37.65 36.61
N SER A 11 -31.64 -36.64 37.36
CA SER A 11 -32.09 -35.35 36.82
C SER A 11 -30.97 -34.34 36.65
N ASP A 12 -30.01 -34.30 37.58
CA ASP A 12 -29.05 -33.19 37.69
C ASP A 12 -27.64 -33.52 37.16
N ASN A 13 -27.38 -34.76 36.71
CA ASN A 13 -26.07 -35.13 36.18
C ASN A 13 -25.90 -34.81 34.68
N LEU A 14 -24.66 -34.66 34.24
CA LEU A 14 -24.28 -34.61 32.84
C LEU A 14 -24.27 -36.03 32.24
N SER A 15 -25.39 -36.46 31.67
CA SER A 15 -25.59 -37.85 31.23
C SER A 15 -25.13 -38.11 29.81
N TRP A 16 -24.62 -39.33 29.57
CA TRP A 16 -24.46 -39.84 28.22
C TRP A 16 -25.82 -39.97 27.52
N ASN A 17 -25.91 -39.46 26.30
CA ASN A 17 -27.07 -39.57 25.44
C ASN A 17 -26.74 -40.53 24.29
N GLU A 18 -27.35 -41.72 24.31
CA GLU A 18 -27.12 -42.76 23.30
C GLU A 18 -27.54 -42.33 21.89
N THR A 19 -28.54 -41.47 21.77
CA THR A 19 -29.03 -41.00 20.46
C THR A 19 -28.01 -40.08 19.79
N THR A 20 -27.33 -39.23 20.58
CA THR A 20 -26.32 -38.30 20.08
C THR A 20 -24.89 -38.80 20.28
N SER A 21 -24.71 -39.98 20.90
CA SER A 21 -23.41 -40.56 21.26
C SER A 21 -22.46 -39.54 21.90
N SER A 22 -22.97 -38.78 22.88
CA SER A 22 -22.24 -37.69 23.54
C SER A 22 -22.81 -37.40 24.93
N PHE A 23 -22.03 -36.72 25.78
CA PHE A 23 -22.56 -36.15 27.02
C PHE A 23 -23.49 -34.97 26.72
N SER A 24 -24.66 -34.95 27.37
CA SER A 24 -25.67 -33.93 27.20
C SER A 24 -25.62 -32.91 28.34
N ALA A 25 -25.56 -31.63 27.99
CA ALA A 25 -25.74 -30.53 28.93
C ALA A 25 -27.22 -30.12 29.09
N SER A 26 -28.18 -30.87 28.53
CA SER A 26 -29.61 -30.61 28.75
C SER A 26 -29.98 -30.78 30.22
N HIS A 27 -30.82 -29.88 30.74
CA HIS A 27 -31.30 -29.92 32.12
C HIS A 27 -32.68 -29.28 32.20
N GLY A 28 -33.61 -29.97 32.87
CA GLY A 28 -35.01 -29.57 32.93
C GLY A 28 -35.64 -29.44 31.54
N SER A 29 -36.22 -28.27 31.23
CA SER A 29 -36.80 -27.96 29.92
C SER A 29 -35.80 -27.39 28.91
N SER A 30 -34.55 -27.13 29.31
CA SER A 30 -33.52 -26.58 28.42
C SER A 30 -32.72 -27.68 27.75
N THR A 31 -32.64 -27.62 26.43
CA THR A 31 -31.87 -28.55 25.60
C THR A 31 -30.39 -28.17 25.50
N THR A 32 -29.99 -26.97 25.96
CA THR A 32 -28.59 -26.52 26.01
C THR A 32 -28.36 -25.67 27.26
N ASN A 33 -27.25 -25.88 27.96
CA ASN A 33 -26.89 -25.10 29.14
C ASN A 33 -25.39 -24.80 29.13
N LYS A 34 -25.00 -23.77 29.88
CA LYS A 34 -23.58 -23.42 30.05
C LYS A 34 -22.88 -24.47 30.91
N ILE A 35 -21.67 -24.84 30.52
CA ILE A 35 -20.69 -25.50 31.39
C ILE A 35 -19.68 -24.42 31.80
N THR A 36 -19.64 -24.09 33.09
CA THR A 36 -18.79 -23.03 33.65
C THR A 36 -17.81 -23.60 34.69
N ASN A 37 -16.89 -22.77 35.16
CA ASN A 37 -15.77 -23.17 36.02
C ASN A 37 -14.84 -24.20 35.36
N VAL A 38 -14.79 -24.17 34.02
CA VAL A 38 -13.84 -24.95 33.22
C VAL A 38 -12.49 -24.26 33.32
N ALA A 39 -11.50 -24.92 33.91
CA ALA A 39 -10.12 -24.47 33.89
C ALA A 39 -9.64 -24.31 32.43
N ALA A 40 -8.66 -23.44 32.17
CA ALA A 40 -8.11 -23.32 30.82
C ALA A 40 -7.53 -24.67 30.39
N GLY A 41 -8.01 -25.20 29.28
CA GLY A 41 -7.53 -26.48 28.74
C GLY A 41 -6.13 -26.33 28.15
N GLU A 42 -5.37 -27.42 28.11
CA GLU A 42 -4.09 -27.42 27.40
C GLU A 42 -4.31 -27.13 25.90
N LEU A 43 -3.50 -26.25 25.32
CA LEU A 43 -3.51 -25.95 23.89
C LEU A 43 -2.30 -26.63 23.22
N SER A 44 -2.49 -27.89 22.83
CA SER A 44 -1.53 -28.71 22.09
C SER A 44 -2.24 -29.54 21.03
N GLU A 45 -1.49 -30.06 20.05
CA GLU A 45 -2.04 -30.83 18.92
C GLU A 45 -2.81 -32.08 19.36
N GLU A 46 -2.41 -32.67 20.50
CA GLU A 46 -3.00 -33.90 21.03
C GLU A 46 -4.03 -33.66 22.15
N SER A 47 -4.28 -32.41 22.53
CA SER A 47 -5.16 -32.07 23.65
C SER A 47 -6.61 -32.49 23.39
N THR A 48 -7.22 -33.10 24.42
CA THR A 48 -8.67 -33.37 24.47
C THR A 48 -9.38 -32.53 25.52
N ASP A 49 -8.69 -31.53 26.08
CA ASP A 49 -9.26 -30.66 27.11
C ASP A 49 -10.31 -29.72 26.51
N ALA A 50 -11.37 -29.45 27.28
CA ALA A 50 -12.30 -28.41 26.92
C ALA A 50 -11.63 -27.03 27.06
N VAL A 51 -11.76 -26.19 26.04
CA VAL A 51 -11.34 -24.78 26.11
C VAL A 51 -12.43 -23.91 26.72
N ASN A 52 -12.03 -22.89 27.47
CA ASN A 52 -12.96 -21.95 28.06
C ASN A 52 -12.99 -20.60 27.31
N GLY A 53 -13.92 -19.72 27.70
CA GLY A 53 -14.11 -18.43 27.06
C GLY A 53 -12.89 -17.50 27.09
N SER A 54 -12.00 -17.60 28.09
CA SER A 54 -10.81 -16.75 28.17
C SER A 54 -9.79 -17.08 27.06
N GLN A 55 -9.62 -18.36 26.72
CA GLN A 55 -8.71 -18.80 25.66
C GLN A 55 -9.21 -18.38 24.27
N LEU A 56 -10.53 -18.49 24.04
CA LEU A 56 -11.15 -18.01 22.81
C LEU A 56 -11.09 -16.48 22.72
N PHE A 57 -11.27 -15.78 23.84
CA PHE A 57 -11.14 -14.33 23.91
C PHE A 57 -9.73 -13.85 23.55
N GLU A 58 -8.68 -14.44 24.12
CA GLU A 58 -7.29 -14.12 23.75
C GLU A 58 -6.99 -14.35 22.26
N THR A 59 -7.60 -15.39 21.68
CA THR A 59 -7.49 -15.65 20.23
C THR A 59 -8.17 -14.55 19.43
N ASN A 60 -9.38 -14.13 19.83
CA ASN A 60 -10.12 -13.06 19.17
C ASN A 60 -9.39 -11.71 19.23
N GLU A 61 -8.76 -11.37 20.36
CA GLU A 61 -7.96 -10.14 20.48
C GLU A 61 -6.80 -10.12 19.45
N LYS A 62 -6.13 -11.26 19.22
CA LYS A 62 -5.09 -11.36 18.18
C LYS A 62 -5.67 -11.22 16.77
N VAL A 63 -6.88 -11.73 16.53
CA VAL A 63 -7.59 -11.59 15.25
C VAL A 63 -8.02 -10.14 15.02
N ASP A 64 -8.47 -9.44 16.06
CA ASP A 64 -8.84 -8.02 15.99
C ASP A 64 -7.62 -7.14 15.74
N GLN A 65 -6.47 -7.46 16.35
CA GLN A 65 -5.19 -6.81 16.04
C GLN A 65 -4.80 -7.03 14.57
N ASN A 66 -4.85 -8.27 14.09
CA ASN A 66 -4.58 -8.57 12.67
C ASN A 66 -5.51 -7.76 11.74
N THR A 67 -6.80 -7.63 12.11
CA THR A 67 -7.77 -6.85 11.35
C THR A 67 -7.38 -5.37 11.28
N THR A 68 -6.93 -4.82 12.40
CA THR A 68 -6.44 -3.44 12.49
C THR A 68 -5.18 -3.24 11.64
N ASP A 69 -4.21 -4.15 11.72
CA ASP A 69 -2.96 -4.09 10.95
C ASP A 69 -3.22 -4.18 9.44
N ILE A 70 -4.16 -5.04 9.01
CA ILE A 70 -4.58 -5.16 7.61
C ILE A 70 -5.23 -3.86 7.11
N ALA A 71 -6.07 -3.21 7.93
CA ALA A 71 -6.68 -1.93 7.58
C ALA A 71 -5.61 -0.83 7.41
N ALA A 72 -4.63 -0.76 8.32
CA ALA A 72 -3.50 0.17 8.22
C ALA A 72 -2.66 -0.08 6.96
N ASN A 73 -2.37 -1.35 6.63
CA ASN A 73 -1.67 -1.71 5.40
C ASN A 73 -2.45 -1.29 4.15
N THR A 74 -3.78 -1.42 4.16
CA THR A 74 -4.64 -0.98 3.05
C THR A 74 -4.56 0.53 2.84
N THR A 75 -4.56 1.32 3.92
CA THR A 75 -4.35 2.77 3.86
C THR A 75 -2.97 3.11 3.28
N ASN A 76 -1.90 2.48 3.78
CA ASN A 76 -0.54 2.70 3.29
C ASN A 76 -0.40 2.38 1.80
N ILE A 77 -1.00 1.27 1.34
CA ILE A 77 -1.00 0.89 -0.08
C ILE A 77 -1.70 1.96 -0.93
N THR A 78 -2.85 2.47 -0.46
CA THR A 78 -3.59 3.53 -1.16
C THR A 78 -2.75 4.81 -1.28
N GLN A 79 -2.10 5.22 -0.19
CA GLN A 79 -1.21 6.38 -0.18
C GLN A 79 -0.02 6.20 -1.13
N ASN A 80 0.60 5.02 -1.14
CA ASN A 80 1.69 4.70 -2.07
C ASN A 80 1.21 4.75 -3.53
N SER A 81 0.00 4.27 -3.82
CA SER A 81 -0.59 4.36 -5.16
C SER A 81 -0.73 5.80 -5.63
N THR A 82 -1.28 6.68 -4.78
CA THR A 82 -1.39 8.12 -5.07
C THR A 82 -0.02 8.78 -5.25
N ALA A 83 0.97 8.41 -4.43
CA ALA A 83 2.33 8.94 -4.57
C ALA A 83 2.96 8.54 -5.91
N ILE A 84 2.75 7.29 -6.36
CA ILE A 84 3.21 6.80 -7.66
C ILE A 84 2.54 7.54 -8.82
N GLU A 85 1.22 7.79 -8.73
CA GLU A 85 0.50 8.59 -9.73
C GLU A 85 1.08 10.00 -9.85
N ASN A 86 1.34 10.67 -8.72
CA ASN A 86 1.96 12.01 -8.72
C ASN A 86 3.38 12.01 -9.32
N LEU A 87 4.17 10.96 -9.04
CA LEU A 87 5.49 10.78 -9.66
C LEU A 87 5.37 10.60 -11.18
N ASN A 88 4.39 9.84 -11.66
CA ASN A 88 4.16 9.66 -13.09
C ASN A 88 3.80 10.99 -13.78
N THR A 89 2.94 11.81 -13.16
CA THR A 89 2.64 13.16 -13.66
C THR A 89 3.90 14.02 -13.72
N SER A 90 4.68 14.04 -12.65
CA SER A 90 5.92 14.82 -12.59
C SER A 90 6.93 14.41 -13.67
N VAL A 91 7.08 13.10 -13.92
CA VAL A 91 7.93 12.58 -15.00
C VAL A 91 7.42 13.00 -16.38
N SER A 92 6.11 13.00 -16.60
CA SER A 92 5.50 13.47 -17.85
C SER A 92 5.75 14.97 -18.08
N ASP A 93 5.63 15.79 -17.04
CA ASP A 93 5.87 17.23 -17.10
C ASP A 93 7.36 17.54 -17.38
N ILE A 94 8.27 16.79 -16.74
CA ILE A 94 9.70 16.86 -17.02
C ILE A 94 9.98 16.49 -18.48
N ASN A 95 9.38 15.41 -18.99
CA ASN A 95 9.58 15.00 -20.38
C ASN A 95 9.08 16.07 -21.36
N THR A 96 7.94 16.68 -21.07
CA THR A 96 7.41 17.81 -21.86
C THR A 96 8.36 19.01 -21.84
N SER A 97 8.91 19.33 -20.66
CA SER A 97 9.89 20.40 -20.51
C SER A 97 11.19 20.11 -21.26
N ILE A 98 11.67 18.87 -21.22
CA ILE A 98 12.85 18.42 -21.98
C ILE A 98 12.62 18.58 -23.47
N THR A 99 11.49 18.10 -24.00
CA THR A 99 11.13 18.31 -25.42
C THR A 99 11.09 19.79 -25.78
N GLY A 100 10.49 20.62 -24.91
CA GLY A 100 10.47 22.06 -25.09
C GLY A 100 11.87 22.68 -25.12
N LEU A 101 12.79 22.22 -24.28
CA LEU A 101 14.19 22.67 -24.32
C LEU A 101 14.90 22.20 -25.58
N THR A 102 14.71 20.94 -26.00
CA THR A 102 15.36 20.41 -27.21
C THR A 102 14.87 21.10 -28.48
N ASP A 103 13.59 21.49 -28.53
CA ASP A 103 13.01 22.16 -29.70
C ASP A 103 13.45 23.62 -29.83
N ASN A 104 13.84 24.27 -28.72
CA ASN A 104 14.06 25.72 -28.69
C ASN A 104 15.51 26.14 -28.35
N ALA A 105 16.39 25.22 -27.97
CA ALA A 105 17.79 25.52 -27.68
C ALA A 105 18.65 25.59 -28.95
N LEU A 106 19.78 26.31 -28.88
CA LEU A 106 20.87 26.16 -29.85
C LEU A 106 21.61 24.86 -29.53
N LEU A 107 21.37 23.83 -30.34
CA LEU A 107 21.96 22.51 -30.17
C LEU A 107 23.09 22.27 -31.16
N TRP A 108 24.05 21.44 -30.78
CA TRP A 108 25.07 20.96 -31.69
C TRP A 108 24.44 20.06 -32.76
N ASP A 109 24.70 20.39 -34.01
CA ASP A 109 24.27 19.64 -35.18
C ASP A 109 25.49 18.92 -35.76
N GLU A 110 25.51 17.60 -35.60
CA GLU A 110 26.64 16.74 -35.97
C GLU A 110 26.90 16.74 -37.48
N ASP A 111 25.85 16.86 -38.30
CA ASP A 111 25.94 16.84 -39.76
C ASP A 111 26.60 18.12 -40.29
N THR A 112 26.33 19.25 -39.63
CA THR A 112 26.94 20.55 -39.97
C THR A 112 28.23 20.82 -39.21
N GLY A 113 28.52 20.06 -38.14
CA GLY A 113 29.69 20.27 -37.28
C GLY A 113 29.69 21.64 -36.59
N ALA A 114 28.50 22.14 -36.22
CA ALA A 114 28.31 23.46 -35.62
C ALA A 114 27.10 23.51 -34.70
N PHE A 115 26.98 24.55 -33.87
CA PHE A 115 25.71 24.87 -33.21
C PHE A 115 24.72 25.43 -34.23
N SER A 116 23.52 24.86 -34.29
CA SER A 116 22.50 25.22 -35.27
C SER A 116 21.47 26.17 -34.69
N ALA A 117 21.22 27.26 -35.41
CA ALA A 117 20.09 28.16 -35.18
C ALA A 117 18.90 27.82 -36.10
N ASN A 118 18.85 26.60 -36.64
CA ASN A 118 17.67 26.11 -37.33
C ASN A 118 16.52 25.93 -36.31
N HIS A 119 15.36 26.51 -36.59
CA HIS A 119 14.16 26.32 -35.79
C HIS A 119 12.99 26.02 -36.73
N GLY A 120 12.26 24.94 -36.46
CA GLY A 120 11.16 24.51 -37.33
C GLY A 120 11.56 24.17 -38.77
N GLY A 121 12.82 23.77 -39.01
CA GLY A 121 13.32 23.37 -40.33
C GLY A 121 13.83 24.53 -41.20
N SER A 122 13.91 25.75 -40.65
CA SER A 122 14.45 26.92 -41.34
C SER A 122 15.55 27.61 -40.53
N THR A 123 16.54 28.18 -41.21
CA THR A 123 17.54 29.03 -40.58
C THR A 123 16.87 30.23 -39.91
N SER A 124 17.11 30.42 -38.62
CA SER A 124 16.55 31.55 -37.86
C SER A 124 17.56 32.68 -37.67
N LYS A 125 17.03 33.87 -37.39
CA LYS A 125 17.86 35.02 -37.00
C LYS A 125 18.34 34.83 -35.56
N ILE A 126 19.62 35.11 -35.32
CA ILE A 126 20.14 35.37 -33.97
C ILE A 126 20.20 36.90 -33.82
N THR A 127 19.40 37.45 -32.92
CA THR A 127 19.33 38.89 -32.65
C THR A 127 19.72 39.18 -31.20
N ASN A 128 19.75 40.46 -30.81
CA ASN A 128 20.24 40.93 -29.51
C ASN A 128 21.71 40.54 -29.27
N VAL A 129 22.47 40.41 -30.35
CA VAL A 129 23.92 40.20 -30.33
C VAL A 129 24.57 41.57 -30.16
N ALA A 130 25.33 41.76 -29.08
CA ALA A 130 26.13 42.98 -28.88
C ALA A 130 27.16 43.15 -30.00
N ALA A 131 27.62 44.38 -30.25
CA ALA A 131 28.67 44.61 -31.23
C ALA A 131 29.97 43.94 -30.77
N GLY A 132 30.50 43.03 -31.57
CA GLY A 132 31.73 42.30 -31.26
C GLY A 132 32.98 43.17 -31.40
N ALA A 133 34.07 42.84 -30.72
CA ALA A 133 35.34 43.55 -30.93
C ALA A 133 35.87 43.35 -32.36
N LEU A 134 36.32 44.44 -32.99
CA LEU A 134 36.96 44.41 -34.32
C LEU A 134 38.49 44.43 -34.16
N SER A 135 39.07 43.26 -33.94
CA SER A 135 40.52 43.03 -33.79
C SER A 135 40.92 41.71 -34.43
N GLU A 136 42.22 41.54 -34.69
CA GLU A 136 42.77 40.35 -35.37
C GLU A 136 42.43 39.03 -34.66
N ASP A 137 42.42 39.02 -33.32
CA ASP A 137 42.20 37.82 -32.51
C ASP A 137 40.75 37.67 -31.98
N SER A 138 39.78 38.43 -32.50
CA SER A 138 38.41 38.41 -31.97
C SER A 138 37.67 37.10 -32.30
N THR A 139 36.98 36.54 -31.31
CA THR A 139 36.06 35.39 -31.47
C THR A 139 34.59 35.78 -31.28
N ASP A 140 34.31 37.08 -31.22
CA ASP A 140 32.95 37.58 -31.03
C ASP A 140 32.15 37.49 -32.33
N ALA A 141 30.86 37.20 -32.22
CA ALA A 141 29.95 37.40 -33.33
C ALA A 141 29.80 38.90 -33.63
N VAL A 142 29.87 39.28 -34.91
CA VAL A 142 29.56 40.65 -35.37
C VAL A 142 28.06 40.78 -35.66
N ASN A 143 27.50 41.98 -35.44
CA ASN A 143 26.09 42.24 -35.70
C ASN A 143 25.88 43.19 -36.91
N GLY A 144 24.62 43.37 -37.33
CA GLY A 144 24.30 44.16 -38.52
C GLY A 144 24.72 45.64 -38.46
N SER A 145 24.81 46.24 -37.27
CA SER A 145 25.24 47.65 -37.11
C SER A 145 26.73 47.86 -37.42
N GLN A 146 27.53 46.79 -37.39
CA GLN A 146 28.96 46.83 -37.70
C GLN A 146 29.26 46.55 -39.17
N LEU A 147 28.29 45.98 -39.91
CA LEU A 147 28.44 45.63 -41.32
C LEU A 147 27.79 46.68 -42.24
N TYR A 148 26.81 47.42 -41.75
CA TYR A 148 26.05 48.40 -42.52
C TYR A 148 26.60 49.82 -42.30
N GLU A 149 27.05 50.47 -43.38
CA GLU A 149 27.37 51.91 -43.43
C GLU A 149 26.14 52.77 -43.75
#